data_AF-A0A512J4L0-F1
#
_entry.id   AF-A0A512J4L0-F1
#
_cell.length_a   1.000
_cell.length_b   1.000
_cell.length_c   1.000
_cell.angle_alpha   90.00
_cell.angle_beta   90.00
_cell.angle_gamma   90.00
#
_symmetry.space_group_name_H-M   'P 1'
#
loop_
_entity.id
_entity.type
_entity.pdbx_description
1 polymer ?
#
loop_
_entity_poly.entity_id
_entity_poly.type
_entity_poly.pdbx_seq_one_letter_code
_entity_poly.pdbx_strand_id
1 'polypeptide(L)'
;MRTLAAVCLIALLCAGPATAEDFWSGSKSSLKAAAAAGTQALGEYEAAERAASEAWERLPFAARRAMFVSRKAALYGDYERRPSNVFAPGEPLMSYVEPVGFGYRKAGDTYTFEGTIDFAIKKRSGEVLGEQKAFQSYSLSTHARAREFFLNLTLSLSGAPPGDYVLVFTLNDTVRRASAEVEQPFTIQGEAAQTP
;
A
#
# COMPACT_ATOMS: atom_id res chain seq x y z
N MET A 1 -38.67 47.68 -74.41
CA MET A 1 -38.60 46.30 -74.95
C MET A 1 -37.50 45.60 -74.17
N ARG A 2 -37.77 44.83 -73.10
CA ARG A 2 -38.30 43.45 -73.07
C ARG A 2 -37.62 42.52 -74.07
N THR A 3 -36.70 41.69 -73.57
CA THR A 3 -36.56 40.29 -73.98
C THR A 3 -35.83 39.51 -72.89
N LEU A 4 -36.49 38.44 -72.42
CA LEU A 4 -35.93 37.37 -71.60
C LEU A 4 -35.04 36.47 -72.46
N ALA A 5 -34.04 35.86 -71.83
CA ALA A 5 -33.62 34.49 -72.17
C ALA A 5 -33.10 33.81 -70.90
N ALA A 6 -33.79 32.75 -70.50
CA ALA A 6 -33.38 31.82 -69.47
C ALA A 6 -32.48 30.73 -70.08
N VAL A 7 -31.42 30.34 -69.37
CA VAL A 7 -30.79 29.02 -69.51
C VAL A 7 -30.46 28.51 -68.11
N CYS A 8 -30.89 27.29 -67.86
CA CYS A 8 -30.75 26.54 -66.61
C CYS A 8 -29.54 25.59 -66.76
N LEU A 9 -28.63 25.53 -65.78
CA LEU A 9 -27.75 24.36 -65.59
C LEU A 9 -27.23 24.21 -64.14
N ILE A 10 -27.85 23.23 -63.46
CA ILE A 10 -27.48 22.30 -62.39
C ILE A 10 -26.11 22.43 -61.66
N ALA A 11 -26.23 22.60 -60.33
CA ALA A 11 -25.56 22.00 -59.15
C ALA A 11 -24.02 21.87 -59.02
N LEU A 12 -23.50 22.35 -57.87
CA LEU A 12 -22.72 21.52 -56.94
C LEU A 12 -22.69 22.12 -55.53
N LEU A 13 -23.15 21.36 -54.53
CA LEU A 13 -22.80 21.58 -53.12
C LEU A 13 -21.31 21.27 -52.97
N CYS A 14 -20.50 22.26 -52.59
CA CYS A 14 -19.24 22.01 -51.90
C CYS A 14 -19.35 22.61 -50.51
N ALA A 15 -19.67 21.76 -49.52
CA ALA A 15 -19.28 22.03 -48.15
C ALA A 15 -17.75 22.18 -48.14
N GLY A 16 -17.27 23.42 -47.96
CA GLY A 16 -15.85 23.67 -47.74
C GLY A 16 -15.38 22.95 -46.49
N PRO A 17 -14.10 22.52 -46.43
CA PRO A 17 -13.58 21.82 -45.27
C PRO A 17 -13.72 22.73 -44.04
N ALA A 18 -14.37 22.22 -43.01
CA ALA A 18 -14.22 22.78 -41.67
C ALA A 18 -12.72 22.69 -41.32
N THR A 19 -12.01 23.82 -41.37
CA THR A 19 -10.68 23.91 -40.77
C THR A 19 -10.89 23.66 -39.28
N ALA A 20 -10.22 22.61 -38.77
CA ALA A 20 -10.13 22.35 -37.35
C ALA A 20 -9.26 23.44 -36.73
N GLU A 21 -9.83 24.63 -36.55
CA GLU A 21 -9.17 25.74 -35.90
C GLU A 21 -9.14 25.46 -34.40
N ASP A 22 -7.93 25.15 -33.93
CA ASP A 22 -7.43 25.37 -32.57
C ASP A 22 -8.51 25.39 -31.47
N PHE A 23 -8.99 24.21 -31.09
CA PHE A 23 -9.88 24.02 -29.94
C PHE A 23 -9.29 24.56 -28.61
N TRP A 24 -7.99 24.86 -28.58
CA TRP A 24 -7.31 25.45 -27.44
C TRP A 24 -6.28 26.51 -27.87
N SER A 25 -6.71 27.76 -28.07
CA SER A 25 -5.85 28.90 -28.42
C SER A 25 -5.10 29.53 -27.22
N GLY A 26 -4.80 28.71 -26.20
CA GLY A 26 -4.03 29.14 -25.03
C GLY A 26 -2.55 29.34 -25.35
N SER A 27 -2.19 30.51 -25.87
CA SER A 27 -0.85 31.13 -25.90
C SER A 27 0.37 30.18 -25.82
N LYS A 28 1.02 29.93 -26.96
CA LYS A 28 2.21 29.07 -27.09
C LYS A 28 3.39 29.46 -26.17
N SER A 29 3.45 30.69 -25.65
CA SER A 29 4.51 31.16 -24.75
C SER A 29 4.27 30.78 -23.28
N SER A 30 3.03 30.87 -22.78
CA SER A 30 2.69 30.42 -21.42
C SER A 30 2.77 28.90 -21.31
N LEU A 31 2.44 28.17 -22.37
CA LEU A 31 2.61 26.71 -22.44
C LEU A 31 4.08 26.28 -22.34
N LYS A 32 5.01 27.01 -22.98
CA LYS A 32 6.46 26.70 -22.88
C LYS A 32 7.01 26.96 -21.48
N ALA A 33 6.63 28.07 -20.85
CA ALA A 33 7.04 28.37 -19.47
C ALA A 33 6.45 27.38 -18.46
N ALA A 34 5.17 27.00 -18.63
CA ALA A 34 4.53 25.95 -17.82
C ALA A 34 5.16 24.57 -18.04
N ALA A 35 5.53 24.22 -19.27
CA ALA A 35 6.25 22.97 -19.57
C ALA A 35 7.66 22.95 -18.97
N ALA A 36 8.38 24.07 -19.01
CA ALA A 36 9.70 24.21 -18.37
C ALA A 36 9.60 24.12 -16.84
N ALA A 37 8.64 24.81 -16.23
CA ALA A 37 8.37 24.73 -14.80
C ALA A 37 7.94 23.31 -14.38
N GLY A 38 7.11 22.64 -15.18
CA GLY A 38 6.72 21.25 -14.95
C GLY A 38 7.90 20.27 -15.05
N THR A 39 8.81 20.49 -16.00
CA THR A 39 10.04 19.69 -16.13
C THR A 39 10.96 19.88 -14.92
N GLN A 40 11.10 21.12 -14.45
CA GLN A 40 11.89 21.43 -13.25
C GLN A 40 11.28 20.78 -12.00
N ALA A 41 9.97 20.93 -11.80
CA ALA A 41 9.26 20.33 -10.66
C ALA A 41 9.36 18.80 -10.65
N LEU A 42 9.28 18.16 -11.83
CA LEU A 42 9.51 16.71 -11.96
C LEU A 42 10.94 16.33 -11.58
N GLY A 43 11.94 17.08 -12.06
CA GLY A 43 13.34 16.84 -11.71
C GLY A 43 13.62 16.97 -10.21
N GLU A 44 13.00 17.95 -9.55
CA GLU A 44 13.06 18.13 -8.09
C GLU A 44 12.42 16.95 -7.34
N TYR A 45 11.24 16.50 -7.79
CA TYR A 45 10.57 15.33 -7.23
C TYR A 45 11.41 14.05 -7.39
N GLU A 46 11.99 13.82 -8.57
CA GLU A 46 12.87 12.68 -8.80
C GLU A 46 14.14 12.72 -7.93
N ALA A 47 14.67 13.92 -7.67
CA ALA A 47 15.78 14.08 -6.73
C ALA A 47 15.37 13.71 -5.29
N ALA A 48 14.18 14.12 -4.86
CA ALA A 48 13.63 13.73 -3.56
C ALA A 48 13.40 12.20 -3.48
N GLU A 49 12.88 11.58 -4.52
CA GLU A 49 12.69 10.11 -4.59
C GLU A 49 14.03 9.34 -4.52
N ARG A 50 15.09 9.86 -5.14
CA ARG A 50 16.45 9.30 -4.98
C ARG A 50 16.94 9.44 -3.54
N ALA A 51 16.78 10.61 -2.93
CA ALA A 51 17.18 10.83 -1.54
C ALA A 51 16.39 9.91 -0.57
N ALA A 52 15.08 9.73 -0.79
CA ALA A 52 14.26 8.81 -0.03
C ALA A 52 14.71 7.34 -0.23
N SER A 53 15.11 6.97 -1.44
CA SER A 53 15.68 5.63 -1.71
C SER A 53 16.96 5.41 -0.92
N GLU A 54 17.88 6.38 -0.91
CA GLU A 54 19.11 6.26 -0.14
C GLU A 54 18.87 6.20 1.37
N ALA A 55 17.92 6.99 1.88
CA ALA A 55 17.52 6.92 3.27
C ALA A 55 16.96 5.52 3.61
N TRP A 56 16.12 4.95 2.73
CA TRP A 56 15.61 3.59 2.87
C TRP A 56 16.72 2.54 2.92
N GLU A 57 17.77 2.70 2.12
CA GLU A 57 18.91 1.78 2.14
C GLU A 57 19.63 1.74 3.50
N ARG A 58 19.59 2.85 4.25
CA ARG A 58 20.21 2.99 5.57
C ARG A 58 19.28 2.63 6.73
N LEU A 59 17.97 2.53 6.49
CA LEU A 59 17.03 2.16 7.53
C LEU A 59 17.29 0.72 8.00
N PRO A 60 17.31 0.46 9.32
CA PRO A 60 17.22 -0.90 9.81
C PRO A 60 15.89 -1.52 9.38
N PHE A 61 15.88 -2.83 9.18
CA PHE A 61 14.63 -3.54 8.95
C PHE A 61 13.78 -3.47 10.22
N ALA A 62 12.57 -2.94 10.11
CA ALA A 62 11.67 -2.69 11.23
C ALA A 62 10.21 -2.72 10.77
N ALA A 63 9.28 -2.62 11.72
CA ALA A 63 7.89 -2.27 11.43
C ALA A 63 7.63 -0.82 11.87
N ARG A 64 7.27 0.07 10.94
CA ARG A 64 6.91 1.46 11.30
C ARG A 64 5.53 1.55 11.94
N ARG A 65 4.69 0.54 11.71
CA ARG A 65 3.33 0.47 12.20
C ARG A 65 2.94 -0.98 12.39
N ALA A 66 2.32 -1.27 13.53
CA ALA A 66 1.68 -2.53 13.81
C ALA A 66 0.54 -2.31 14.80
N MET A 67 -0.63 -2.86 14.51
CA MET A 67 -1.78 -2.79 15.40
C MET A 67 -2.84 -3.81 15.07
N PHE A 68 -3.72 -4.06 16.04
CA PHE A 68 -4.95 -4.79 15.78
C PHE A 68 -5.96 -3.94 15.02
N VAL A 69 -6.66 -4.58 14.09
CA VAL A 69 -7.66 -3.96 13.21
C VAL A 69 -8.99 -4.71 13.26
N SER A 70 -10.09 -4.04 12.94
CA SER A 70 -11.44 -4.63 12.89
C SER A 70 -11.72 -5.35 11.58
N ARG A 71 -10.96 -5.05 10.52
CA ARG A 71 -11.08 -5.66 9.19
C ARG A 71 -9.72 -5.75 8.49
N LYS A 72 -9.65 -6.56 7.43
CA LYS A 72 -8.48 -6.58 6.55
C LYS A 72 -8.40 -5.27 5.77
N ALA A 73 -7.18 -4.77 5.62
CA ALA A 73 -6.89 -3.64 4.73
C ALA A 73 -6.94 -4.09 3.27
N ALA A 74 -7.54 -3.27 2.40
CA ALA A 74 -7.53 -3.51 0.96
C ALA A 74 -6.28 -2.93 0.28
N LEU A 75 -5.73 -1.84 0.84
CA LEU A 75 -4.59 -1.10 0.31
C LEU A 75 -3.68 -0.64 1.44
N TYR A 76 -2.47 -0.20 1.07
CA TYR A 76 -1.54 0.40 2.00
C TYR A 76 -2.18 1.66 2.63
N GLY A 77 -2.19 1.73 3.97
CA GLY A 77 -2.82 2.79 4.73
C GLY A 77 -4.34 2.63 4.96
N ASP A 78 -5.00 1.65 4.34
CA ASP A 78 -6.43 1.38 4.50
C ASP A 78 -6.72 0.52 5.75
N TYR A 79 -6.45 1.05 6.93
CA TYR A 79 -6.69 0.33 8.19
C TYR A 79 -7.81 0.96 9.02
N GLU A 80 -8.51 0.10 9.74
CA GLU A 80 -9.46 0.48 10.78
C GLU A 80 -8.98 -0.11 12.10
N ARG A 81 -8.33 0.74 12.91
CA ARG A 81 -7.76 0.33 14.20
C ARG A 81 -8.89 -0.05 15.16
N ARG A 82 -8.73 -1.16 15.88
CA ARG A 82 -9.67 -1.51 16.95
C ARG A 82 -9.69 -0.43 18.05
N PRO A 83 -10.86 -0.15 18.64
CA PRO A 83 -10.94 0.79 19.76
C PRO A 83 -10.26 0.27 21.03
N SER A 84 -10.10 -1.05 21.16
CA SER A 84 -9.38 -1.70 22.26
C SER A 84 -8.69 -2.99 21.80
N ASN A 85 -7.66 -3.40 22.55
CA ASN A 85 -6.98 -4.69 22.38
C ASN A 85 -7.58 -5.75 23.30
N VAL A 86 -8.89 -5.70 23.50
CA VAL A 86 -9.64 -6.66 24.30
C VAL A 86 -10.48 -7.51 23.35
N PHE A 87 -10.35 -8.82 23.46
CA PHE A 87 -10.91 -9.80 22.55
C PHE A 87 -11.82 -10.77 23.29
N ALA A 88 -12.91 -11.19 22.66
CA ALA A 88 -13.72 -12.30 23.16
C ALA A 88 -12.95 -13.63 23.01
N PRO A 89 -13.25 -14.66 23.82
CA PRO A 89 -12.69 -16.00 23.62
C PRO A 89 -12.93 -16.51 22.19
N GLY A 90 -11.86 -16.93 21.52
CA GLY A 90 -11.91 -17.42 20.13
C GLY A 90 -12.04 -16.33 19.05
N GLU A 91 -12.12 -15.05 19.42
CA GLU A 91 -12.13 -13.96 18.44
C GLU A 91 -10.81 -13.91 17.66
N PRO A 92 -10.85 -13.79 16.32
CA PRO A 92 -9.62 -13.66 15.53
C PRO A 92 -8.84 -12.39 15.85
N LEU A 93 -7.55 -12.56 16.09
CA LEU A 93 -6.58 -11.48 16.21
C LEU A 93 -6.14 -11.05 14.81
N MET A 94 -6.75 -9.98 14.29
CA MET A 94 -6.39 -9.39 13.01
C MET A 94 -5.41 -8.25 13.22
N SER A 95 -4.23 -8.34 12.61
CA SER A 95 -3.19 -7.33 12.68
C SER A 95 -2.84 -6.77 11.31
N TYR A 96 -2.63 -5.47 11.26
CA TYR A 96 -2.08 -4.77 10.12
C TYR A 96 -0.67 -4.29 10.48
N VAL A 97 0.31 -4.64 9.64
CA VAL A 97 1.73 -4.36 9.87
C VAL A 97 2.35 -3.73 8.63
N GLU A 98 3.17 -2.70 8.81
CA GLU A 98 3.90 -2.01 7.74
C GLU A 98 5.42 -2.17 7.95
N PRO A 99 6.05 -3.15 7.28
CA PRO A 99 7.50 -3.29 7.29
C PRO A 99 8.18 -2.13 6.57
N VAL A 100 9.36 -1.71 7.05
CA VAL A 100 10.22 -0.70 6.44
C VAL A 100 11.67 -1.13 6.48
N GLY A 101 12.49 -0.58 5.59
CA GLY A 101 13.91 -0.93 5.52
C GLY A 101 14.17 -2.38 5.08
N PHE A 102 13.23 -2.99 4.35
CA PHE A 102 13.48 -4.27 3.68
C PHE A 102 14.31 -4.07 2.41
N GLY A 103 15.02 -5.11 1.99
CA GLY A 103 15.85 -5.11 0.80
C GLY A 103 15.11 -5.45 -0.48
N TYR A 104 15.75 -5.11 -1.59
CA TYR A 104 15.28 -5.42 -2.93
C TYR A 104 16.33 -6.26 -3.65
N ARG A 105 15.92 -7.42 -4.16
CA ARG A 105 16.68 -8.17 -5.14
C ARG A 105 16.26 -7.71 -6.53
N LYS A 106 17.21 -7.26 -7.36
CA LYS A 106 16.94 -6.92 -8.76
C LYS A 106 16.92 -8.19 -9.62
N ALA A 107 15.89 -8.36 -10.43
CA ALA A 107 15.76 -9.45 -11.40
C ALA A 107 15.22 -8.88 -12.72
N GLY A 108 16.09 -8.72 -13.72
CA GLY A 108 15.76 -7.99 -14.95
C GLY A 108 15.32 -6.56 -14.64
N ASP A 109 14.12 -6.21 -15.10
CA ASP A 109 13.50 -4.88 -14.92
C ASP A 109 12.59 -4.80 -13.69
N THR A 110 12.67 -5.77 -12.78
CA THR A 110 11.87 -5.82 -11.55
C THR A 110 12.75 -5.85 -10.31
N TYR A 111 12.16 -5.38 -9.21
CA TYR A 111 12.68 -5.43 -7.86
C TYR A 111 11.76 -6.33 -7.04
N THR A 112 12.32 -7.39 -6.49
CA THR A 112 11.61 -8.33 -5.61
C THR A 112 12.02 -8.09 -4.16
N PHE A 113 11.04 -8.02 -3.28
CA PHE A 113 11.27 -8.17 -1.84
C PHE A 113 10.41 -9.33 -1.33
N GLU A 114 10.95 -10.09 -0.40
CA GLU A 114 10.39 -11.36 0.03
C GLU A 114 10.86 -11.70 1.44
N GLY A 115 10.12 -12.61 2.07
CA GLY A 115 10.35 -12.95 3.45
C GLY A 115 9.34 -13.92 4.03
N THR A 116 9.53 -14.19 5.31
CA THR A 116 8.61 -15.00 6.12
C THR A 116 8.15 -14.22 7.34
N ILE A 117 7.01 -14.63 7.88
CA ILE A 117 6.53 -14.17 9.18
C ILE A 117 6.44 -15.39 10.10
N ASP A 118 7.02 -15.26 11.28
CA ASP A 118 6.82 -16.16 12.41
C ASP A 118 5.81 -15.54 13.39
N PHE A 119 5.17 -16.36 14.22
CA PHE A 119 4.43 -15.87 15.38
C PHE A 119 4.81 -16.60 16.65
N ALA A 120 4.64 -15.91 17.78
CA ALA A 120 4.60 -16.49 19.12
C ALA A 120 3.50 -15.82 19.94
N ILE A 121 2.85 -16.59 20.80
CA ILE A 121 1.95 -16.09 21.85
C ILE A 121 2.65 -16.28 23.18
N LYS A 122 2.77 -15.20 23.95
CA LYS A 122 3.38 -15.20 25.27
C LYS A 122 2.37 -14.78 26.33
N LYS A 123 2.50 -15.29 27.55
CA LYS A 123 1.94 -14.63 28.73
C LYS A 123 2.72 -13.34 29.01
N ARG A 124 2.16 -12.44 29.81
CA ARG A 124 2.88 -11.26 30.32
C ARG A 124 4.16 -11.60 31.10
N SER A 125 4.24 -12.80 31.69
CA SER A 125 5.45 -13.31 32.35
C SER A 125 6.60 -13.62 31.38
N GLY A 126 6.35 -13.65 30.08
CA GLY A 126 7.31 -14.07 29.05
C GLY A 126 7.23 -15.55 28.67
N GLU A 127 6.42 -16.35 29.37
CA GLU A 127 6.19 -17.76 29.04
C GLU A 127 5.56 -17.89 27.65
N VAL A 128 6.21 -18.64 26.76
CA VAL A 128 5.71 -18.93 25.40
C VAL A 128 4.65 -20.04 25.50
N LEU A 129 3.44 -19.76 24.99
CA LEU A 129 2.31 -20.70 24.98
C LEU A 129 2.15 -21.45 23.66
N GLY A 130 2.64 -20.85 22.59
CA GLY A 130 2.60 -21.44 21.26
C GLY A 130 3.35 -20.54 20.28
N GLU A 131 4.03 -21.15 19.34
CA GLU A 131 4.78 -20.46 18.30
C GLU A 131 4.79 -21.27 17.01
N GLN A 132 4.97 -20.57 15.90
CA GLN A 132 5.18 -21.19 14.60
C GLN A 132 6.11 -20.35 13.75
N LYS A 133 7.14 -21.01 13.23
CA LYS A 133 8.04 -20.43 12.23
C LYS A 133 7.42 -20.47 10.85
N ALA A 134 7.68 -19.43 10.06
CA ALA A 134 7.23 -19.26 8.68
C ALA A 134 5.73 -19.61 8.50
N PHE A 135 4.88 -19.15 9.44
CA PHE A 135 3.43 -19.40 9.34
C PHE A 135 2.83 -18.73 8.10
N GLN A 136 3.47 -17.68 7.62
CA GLN A 136 3.16 -17.01 6.37
C GLN A 136 4.44 -16.59 5.66
N SER A 137 4.41 -16.54 4.32
CA SER A 137 5.47 -15.99 3.48
C SER A 137 4.92 -14.85 2.61
N TYR A 138 5.78 -13.92 2.23
CA TYR A 138 5.47 -12.87 1.26
C TYR A 138 6.55 -12.79 0.19
N SER A 139 6.14 -12.48 -1.03
CA SER A 139 7.03 -12.16 -2.15
C SER A 139 6.29 -11.26 -3.11
N LEU A 140 6.84 -10.08 -3.39
CA LEU A 140 6.27 -9.13 -4.33
C LEU A 140 7.37 -8.63 -5.27
N SER A 141 7.08 -8.66 -6.57
CA SER A 141 7.95 -8.14 -7.63
C SER A 141 7.28 -6.94 -8.30
N THR A 142 7.99 -5.82 -8.36
CA THR A 142 7.49 -4.56 -8.93
C THR A 142 8.53 -3.92 -9.84
N HIS A 143 8.10 -3.15 -10.84
CA HIS A 143 9.03 -2.40 -11.71
C HIS A 143 9.70 -1.21 -11.00
N ALA A 144 9.16 -0.78 -9.85
CA ALA A 144 9.76 0.19 -8.96
C ALA A 144 10.23 -0.48 -7.66
N ARG A 145 11.05 0.22 -6.86
CA ARG A 145 11.33 -0.18 -5.47
C ARG A 145 10.15 0.23 -4.58
N ALA A 146 9.10 -0.59 -4.55
CA ALA A 146 7.88 -0.27 -3.81
C ALA A 146 8.16 -0.14 -2.30
N ARG A 147 7.69 0.96 -1.69
CA ARG A 147 7.80 1.24 -0.24
C ARG A 147 6.45 1.20 0.48
N GLU A 148 5.36 1.14 -0.29
CA GLU A 148 3.98 1.04 0.19
C GLU A 148 3.59 -0.44 0.32
N PHE A 149 4.17 -1.10 1.33
CA PHE A 149 3.91 -2.51 1.61
C PHE A 149 3.29 -2.68 3.00
N PHE A 150 2.36 -3.62 3.11
CA PHE A 150 1.67 -3.97 4.35
C PHE A 150 1.34 -5.46 4.38
N LEU A 151 1.08 -5.94 5.59
CA LEU A 151 0.70 -7.32 5.87
C LEU A 151 -0.63 -7.33 6.63
N ASN A 152 -1.59 -8.11 6.13
CA ASN A 152 -2.76 -8.55 6.90
C ASN A 152 -2.42 -9.89 7.54
N LEU A 153 -2.18 -9.90 8.85
CA LEU A 153 -1.89 -11.11 9.63
C LEU A 153 -3.13 -11.48 10.45
N THR A 154 -3.50 -12.75 10.49
CA THR A 154 -4.67 -13.21 11.25
C THR A 154 -4.33 -14.47 12.02
N LEU A 155 -4.59 -14.45 13.31
CA LEU A 155 -4.41 -15.58 14.22
C LEU A 155 -5.69 -15.87 14.97
N SER A 156 -6.09 -17.13 15.02
CA SER A 156 -7.22 -17.58 15.83
C SER A 156 -6.70 -18.39 17.00
N LEU A 157 -7.01 -17.96 18.23
CA LEU A 157 -6.61 -18.66 19.44
C LEU A 157 -7.82 -19.40 20.01
N SER A 158 -7.83 -20.73 19.85
CA SER A 158 -8.85 -21.60 20.44
C SER A 158 -8.43 -22.11 21.81
N GLY A 159 -9.32 -22.02 22.80
CA GLY A 159 -9.10 -22.63 24.12
C GLY A 159 -8.12 -21.89 25.04
N ALA A 160 -7.61 -20.72 24.65
CA ALA A 160 -6.83 -19.88 25.54
C ALA A 160 -7.74 -19.31 26.66
N PRO A 161 -7.38 -19.46 27.94
CA PRO A 161 -8.21 -18.95 29.02
C PRO A 161 -8.25 -17.41 29.04
N PRO A 162 -9.22 -16.80 29.72
CA PRO A 162 -9.21 -15.37 29.99
C PRO A 162 -7.90 -14.91 30.62
N GLY A 163 -7.40 -13.75 30.20
CA GLY A 163 -6.16 -13.22 30.71
C GLY A 163 -5.40 -12.34 29.73
N ASP A 164 -4.17 -12.04 30.12
CA ASP A 164 -3.30 -11.07 29.45
C ASP A 164 -2.15 -11.75 28.71
N TYR A 165 -1.99 -11.36 27.45
CA TYR A 165 -1.10 -12.00 26.51
C TYR A 165 -0.33 -10.98 25.66
N VAL A 166 0.72 -11.45 25.01
CA VAL A 166 1.47 -10.71 24.01
C VAL A 166 1.55 -11.56 22.75
N LEU A 167 1.00 -11.06 21.66
CA LEU A 167 1.24 -11.61 20.33
C LEU A 167 2.52 -11.01 19.79
N VAL A 168 3.49 -11.85 19.45
CA VAL A 168 4.75 -11.44 18.84
C VAL A 168 4.78 -11.94 17.41
N PHE A 169 5.00 -11.03 16.46
CA PHE A 169 5.35 -11.39 15.10
C PHE A 169 6.84 -11.14 14.88
N THR A 170 7.53 -12.10 14.28
CA THR A 170 8.90 -11.91 13.78
C THR A 170 8.82 -11.83 12.27
N LEU A 171 9.05 -10.63 11.72
CA LEU A 171 9.20 -10.41 10.30
C LEU A 171 10.62 -10.78 9.90
N ASN A 172 10.79 -11.54 8.82
CA ASN A 172 12.10 -11.95 8.32
C ASN A 172 12.25 -11.51 6.86
N ASP A 173 13.17 -10.59 6.58
CA ASP A 173 13.58 -10.21 5.24
C ASP A 173 14.71 -11.13 4.77
N THR A 174 14.43 -11.99 3.79
CA THR A 174 15.41 -12.94 3.26
C THR A 174 16.44 -12.28 2.36
N VAL A 175 16.14 -11.09 1.80
CA VAL A 175 17.05 -10.34 0.94
C VAL A 175 18.15 -9.68 1.76
N ARG A 176 17.80 -8.96 2.84
CA ARG A 176 18.79 -8.37 3.76
C ARG A 176 19.31 -9.34 4.82
N ARG A 177 18.69 -10.51 4.97
CA ARG A 177 18.96 -11.44 6.07
C ARG A 177 18.83 -10.74 7.43
N ALA A 178 17.74 -9.99 7.56
CA ALA A 178 17.44 -9.19 8.73
C ALA A 178 16.05 -9.58 9.26
N SER A 179 15.86 -9.40 10.56
CA SER A 179 14.58 -9.69 11.22
C SER A 179 14.17 -8.51 12.08
N ALA A 180 12.86 -8.33 12.23
CA ALA A 180 12.26 -7.34 13.10
C ALA A 180 11.13 -7.99 13.90
N GLU A 181 11.10 -7.75 15.20
CA GLU A 181 10.02 -8.21 16.07
C GLU A 181 9.00 -7.09 16.31
N VAL A 182 7.75 -7.52 16.43
CA VAL A 182 6.61 -6.67 16.72
C VAL A 182 5.80 -7.31 17.83
N GLU A 183 5.67 -6.62 18.95
CA GLU A 183 4.85 -7.06 20.07
C GLU A 183 3.51 -6.33 20.09
N GLN A 184 2.43 -7.08 20.25
CA GLN A 184 1.07 -6.58 20.34
C GLN A 184 0.38 -7.15 21.58
N PRO A 185 0.41 -6.42 22.71
CA PRO A 185 -0.29 -6.81 23.93
C PRO A 185 -1.81 -6.84 23.72
N PHE A 186 -2.46 -7.85 24.25
CA PHE A 186 -3.92 -8.01 24.22
C PHE A 186 -4.46 -8.75 25.44
N THR A 187 -5.77 -8.64 25.65
CA THR A 187 -6.49 -9.33 26.72
C THR A 187 -7.62 -10.17 26.14
N ILE A 188 -7.75 -11.41 26.59
CA ILE A 188 -8.94 -12.24 26.35
C ILE A 188 -9.89 -12.02 27.52
N GLN A 189 -11.13 -11.61 27.23
CA GLN A 189 -12.15 -11.38 28.25
C GLN A 189 -12.50 -12.66 29.01
N GLY A 190 -12.85 -12.52 30.29
CA GLY A 190 -13.58 -13.55 31.02
C GLY A 190 -14.94 -13.77 30.40
N GLU A 191 -15.49 -14.99 30.48
CA GLU A 191 -16.93 -15.15 30.31
C GLU A 191 -17.63 -14.20 31.28
N ALA A 192 -18.55 -13.37 30.76
CA ALA A 192 -19.45 -12.65 31.64
C ALA A 192 -20.22 -13.69 32.45
N ALA A 193 -20.10 -13.64 33.78
CA ALA A 193 -20.90 -14.48 34.65
C ALA A 193 -22.37 -14.31 34.22
N GLN A 194 -22.99 -15.38 33.73
CA GLN A 194 -24.42 -15.39 33.49
C GLN A 194 -25.07 -15.25 34.87
N THR A 195 -25.50 -14.04 35.20
CA THR A 195 -26.33 -13.80 36.38
C THR A 195 -27.62 -14.62 36.19
N PRO A 196 -27.97 -15.49 37.15
CA PRO A 196 -29.16 -16.34 37.04
C PRO A 196 -30.46 -15.55 36.98
#